data_AF-A0A1G1W4N9-F1
#
_entry.id   AF-A0A1G1W4N9-F1
#
_cell.length_a   1.000
_cell.length_b   1.000
_cell.length_c   1.000
_cell.angle_alpha   90.00
_cell.angle_beta   90.00
_cell.angle_gamma   90.00
#
_symmetry.space_group_name_H-M   'P 1'
#
loop_
_entity.id
_entity.type
_entity.pdbx_description
1 polymer ?
#
loop_
_entity_poly.entity_id
_entity_poly.type
_entity_poly.pdbx_seq_one_letter_code
_entity_poly.pdbx_strand_id
1 'polypeptide(L)'
;MRRKPTKKQKEELIKKFGHVPTKEEIFERLKASQERLMWALSGALETAPDDPKLRKQLLQAIEKAATLRGKVYRDILKEKPPQPKTVDKKKGVA
;
A
#
# COMPACT_ATOMS: atom_id res chain seq x y z
N MET A 1 19.59 18.80 -10.50
CA MET A 1 19.31 19.74 -9.38
C MET A 1 18.10 19.26 -8.57
N ARG A 2 18.25 19.02 -7.26
CA ARG A 2 17.08 18.78 -6.37
C ARG A 2 16.36 20.11 -6.13
N ARG A 3 15.16 20.29 -6.69
CA ARG A 3 14.33 21.49 -6.45
C ARG A 3 13.85 21.46 -5.00
N LYS A 4 14.10 22.53 -4.26
CA LYS A 4 13.51 22.72 -2.92
C LYS A 4 11.98 22.85 -3.07
N PRO A 5 11.17 22.30 -2.15
CA PRO A 5 9.72 22.43 -2.22
C PRO A 5 9.29 23.89 -2.16
N THR A 6 8.30 24.25 -2.97
CA THR A 6 7.68 25.58 -3.01
C THR A 6 6.96 25.89 -1.69
N LYS A 7 6.64 27.17 -1.43
CA LYS A 7 5.89 27.57 -0.20
C LYS A 7 4.57 26.79 -0.06
N LYS A 8 3.79 26.67 -1.13
CA LYS A 8 2.53 25.89 -1.14
C LYS A 8 2.76 24.41 -0.80
N GLN A 9 3.79 23.78 -1.37
CA GLN A 9 4.13 22.39 -1.06
C GLN A 9 4.56 22.21 0.40
N LYS A 10 5.31 23.17 0.97
CA LYS A 10 5.68 23.12 2.39
C LYS A 10 4.46 23.23 3.31
N GLU A 11 3.52 24.13 3.01
CA GLU A 11 2.29 24.26 3.79
C GLU A 11 1.44 22.99 3.75
N GLU A 12 1.30 22.35 2.59
CA GLU A 12 0.58 21.07 2.49
C GLU A 12 1.27 19.95 3.28
N LEU A 13 2.60 19.90 3.25
CA LEU A 13 3.37 18.93 4.02
C LEU A 13 3.22 19.18 5.52
N ILE A 14 3.32 20.43 5.97
CA ILE A 14 3.11 20.81 7.38
C ILE A 14 1.68 20.48 7.83
N LYS A 15 0.66 20.74 7.01
CA LYS A 15 -0.73 20.35 7.33
C LYS A 15 -0.89 18.84 7.51
N LYS A 16 -0.16 18.03 6.75
CA LYS A 16 -0.27 16.57 6.79
C LYS A 16 0.63 15.91 7.85
N PHE A 17 1.78 16.52 8.17
CA PHE A 17 2.82 15.91 9.02
C PHE A 17 3.08 16.69 10.31
N GLY A 18 2.60 17.93 10.45
CA GLY A 18 2.94 18.84 11.56
C GLY A 18 4.26 19.60 11.34
N HIS A 19 5.13 19.08 10.47
CA HIS A 19 6.42 19.66 10.09
C HIS A 19 6.72 19.41 8.61
N VAL A 20 7.87 19.88 8.13
CA VAL A 20 8.38 19.49 6.81
C VAL A 20 9.01 18.11 6.96
N PRO A 21 8.41 17.03 6.41
CA PRO A 21 8.85 15.68 6.69
C PRO A 21 10.18 15.37 6.01
N THR A 22 10.93 14.48 6.63
CA THR A 22 12.13 13.88 6.03
C THR A 22 11.74 12.90 4.93
N LYS A 23 12.72 12.43 4.16
CA LYS A 23 12.46 11.41 3.15
C LYS A 23 12.02 10.10 3.79
N GLU A 24 12.68 9.76 4.90
CA GLU A 24 12.44 8.57 5.69
C GLU A 24 11.01 8.55 6.22
N GLU A 25 10.49 9.68 6.73
CA GLU A 25 9.10 9.78 7.20
C GLU A 25 8.07 9.66 6.08
N ILE A 26 8.35 10.24 4.91
CA ILE A 26 7.49 10.08 3.73
C ILE A 26 7.44 8.61 3.32
N PHE A 27 8.60 7.95 3.34
CA PHE A 27 8.75 6.55 2.98
C PHE A 27 8.05 5.61 3.96
N GLU A 28 8.19 5.83 5.26
CA GLU A 28 7.48 5.05 6.28
C GLU A 28 5.96 5.23 6.18
N ARG A 29 5.46 6.45 5.92
CA ARG A 29 4.01 6.65 5.68
C ARG A 29 3.54 5.96 4.42
N LEU A 30 4.33 6.00 3.34
CA LEU A 30 4.00 5.36 2.08
C LEU A 30 3.92 3.83 2.27
N LYS A 31 4.91 3.26 2.97
CA LYS A 31 4.96 1.86 3.38
C LYS A 31 3.71 1.45 4.17
N ALA A 32 3.43 2.16 5.26
CA ALA A 32 2.25 1.91 6.09
C ALA A 32 0.93 2.05 5.32
N SER A 33 0.83 3.01 4.40
CA SER A 33 -0.35 3.18 3.56
C SER A 33 -0.56 2.01 2.58
N GLN A 34 0.51 1.50 1.97
CA GLN A 34 0.45 0.34 1.08
C GLN A 34 0.08 -0.93 1.86
N GLU A 35 0.60 -1.10 3.07
CA GLU A 35 0.26 -2.24 3.94
C GLU A 35 -1.21 -2.22 4.36
N ARG A 36 -1.75 -1.06 4.76
CA ARG A 36 -3.18 -0.91 5.09
C ARG A 36 -4.07 -1.22 3.88
N LEU A 37 -3.71 -0.75 2.69
CA LEU A 37 -4.46 -1.03 1.48
C LEU A 37 -4.50 -2.53 1.17
N MET A 38 -3.35 -3.20 1.22
CA MET A 38 -3.27 -4.64 1.00
C MET A 38 -4.09 -5.41 2.03
N TRP A 39 -4.03 -5.01 3.31
CA TRP A 39 -4.79 -5.65 4.38
C TRP A 39 -6.30 -5.49 4.19
N ALA A 40 -6.76 -4.28 3.86
CA ALA A 40 -8.17 -4.02 3.59
C ALA A 40 -8.70 -4.80 2.38
N LEU A 41 -7.92 -4.89 1.29
CA LEU A 41 -8.32 -5.65 0.11
C LEU A 41 -8.35 -7.17 0.37
N SER A 42 -7.39 -7.70 1.13
CA SER A 42 -7.41 -9.10 1.54
C SER A 42 -8.62 -9.42 2.43
N GLY A 43 -8.89 -8.59 3.44
CA GLY A 43 -10.06 -8.78 4.30
C GLY A 43 -11.39 -8.63 3.55
N ALA A 44 -11.45 -7.70 2.59
CA ALA A 44 -12.62 -7.56 1.71
C ALA A 44 -12.83 -8.81 0.83
N LEU A 45 -11.75 -9.47 0.39
CA LEU A 45 -11.85 -10.72 -0.36
C LEU A 45 -12.33 -11.89 0.52
N GLU A 46 -11.86 -11.98 1.77
CA GLU A 46 -12.30 -13.00 2.73
C GLU A 46 -13.78 -12.88 3.10
N THR A 47 -14.27 -11.65 3.20
CA THR A 47 -15.67 -11.35 3.56
C THR A 47 -16.58 -11.15 2.35
N ALA A 48 -16.04 -11.24 1.13
CA ALA A 48 -16.82 -11.06 -0.08
C ALA A 48 -17.87 -12.17 -0.23
N PRO A 49 -19.14 -11.83 -0.52
CA PRO A 49 -20.15 -12.82 -0.89
C PRO A 49 -19.68 -13.63 -2.11
N ASP A 50 -20.25 -14.80 -2.33
CA ASP A 50 -19.94 -15.69 -3.47
C ASP A 50 -20.39 -15.12 -4.84
N ASP A 51 -20.48 -13.79 -4.98
CA ASP A 51 -20.60 -13.12 -6.25
C ASP A 51 -19.26 -13.21 -7.01
N PRO A 52 -19.21 -13.96 -8.13
CA PRO A 52 -17.97 -14.17 -8.89
C PRO A 52 -17.46 -12.88 -9.55
N LYS A 53 -18.35 -11.93 -9.89
CA LYS A 53 -17.98 -10.65 -10.51
C LYS A 53 -17.31 -9.74 -9.48
N LEU A 54 -17.85 -9.66 -8.27
CA LEU A 54 -17.25 -8.88 -7.19
C LEU A 54 -15.90 -9.45 -6.77
N ARG A 55 -15.79 -10.78 -6.60
CA ARG A 55 -14.51 -11.44 -6.32
C ARG A 55 -13.46 -11.17 -7.39
N LYS A 56 -13.83 -11.22 -8.67
CA LYS A 56 -12.93 -10.88 -9.77
C LYS A 56 -12.43 -9.45 -9.69
N GLN A 57 -13.30 -8.48 -9.37
CA GLN A 57 -12.91 -7.08 -9.20
C GLN A 57 -11.95 -6.89 -8.01
N LEU A 58 -12.20 -7.55 -6.88
CA LEU A 58 -11.32 -7.52 -5.71
C LEU A 58 -9.94 -8.12 -6.02
N LEU A 59 -9.89 -9.27 -6.69
CA LEU A 59 -8.62 -9.88 -7.13
C LEU A 59 -7.83 -8.94 -8.06
N GLN A 60 -8.49 -8.29 -9.02
CA GLN A 60 -7.84 -7.30 -9.89
C GLN A 60 -7.34 -6.08 -9.11
N ALA A 61 -8.08 -5.62 -8.10
CA ALA A 61 -7.65 -4.53 -7.24
C ALA A 61 -6.42 -4.92 -6.42
N ILE A 62 -6.38 -6.14 -5.87
CA ILE A 62 -5.23 -6.71 -5.15
C ILE A 62 -4.01 -6.78 -6.07
N GLU A 63 -4.17 -7.27 -7.30
CA GLU A 63 -3.07 -7.38 -8.26
C GLU A 63 -2.48 -6.01 -8.63
N LYS A 64 -3.34 -5.02 -8.88
CA LYS A 64 -2.92 -3.63 -9.14
C LYS A 64 -2.21 -3.02 -7.92
N ALA A 65 -2.75 -3.23 -6.72
CA ALA A 65 -2.15 -2.76 -5.48
C ALA A 65 -0.78 -3.41 -5.23
N ALA A 66 -0.65 -4.73 -5.46
CA ALA A 66 0.61 -5.46 -5.35
C ALA A 66 1.66 -4.96 -6.36
N THR A 67 1.24 -4.68 -7.59
CA THR A 67 2.13 -4.11 -8.63
C THR A 67 2.62 -2.73 -8.21
N LEU A 68 1.72 -1.85 -7.76
CA LEU A 68 2.07 -0.51 -7.29
C LEU A 68 3.01 -0.57 -6.08
N ARG A 69 2.71 -1.46 -5.12
CA ARG A 69 3.56 -1.72 -3.96
C ARG A 69 4.94 -2.19 -4.38
N GLY A 70 5.04 -3.14 -5.30
CA GLY A 70 6.31 -3.61 -5.84
C GLY A 70 7.14 -2.49 -6.48
N LYS A 71 6.48 -1.59 -7.23
CA LYS A 71 7.13 -0.41 -7.81
C LYS A 71 7.62 0.55 -6.74
N VAL A 72 6.79 0.87 -5.76
CA VAL A 72 7.16 1.74 -4.62
C VAL A 72 8.35 1.17 -3.86
N TYR A 73 8.33 -0.11 -3.50
CA TYR A 73 9.40 -0.71 -2.71
C TYR A 73 10.71 -0.78 -3.51
N ARG A 74 10.68 -1.11 -4.81
CA ARG A 74 11.90 -1.18 -5.63
C ARG A 74 12.45 0.19 -6.02
N ASP A 75 11.60 1.09 -6.51
CA ASP A 75 12.04 2.33 -7.14
C ASP A 75 12.27 3.44 -6.11
N ILE A 76 11.49 3.42 -5.02
CA ILE A 76 11.50 4.48 -4.00
C ILE A 76 12.26 4.02 -2.76
N LEU A 77 11.83 2.90 -2.16
CA LEU A 77 12.44 2.39 -0.91
C LEU A 77 13.73 1.60 -1.14
N LYS A 78 13.93 1.09 -2.36
CA LYS A 78 15.03 0.18 -2.74
C LYS A 78 15.09 -1.09 -1.88
N GLU A 79 13.93 -1.57 -1.46
CA GLU A 79 13.73 -2.75 -0.62
C GLU A 79 12.82 -3.77 -1.32
N LYS A 80 12.77 -5.01 -0.79
CA LYS A 80 11.75 -5.99 -1.21
C LYS A 80 10.45 -5.74 -0.44
N PRO A 81 9.28 -5.74 -1.11
CA PRO A 81 8.01 -5.63 -0.43
C PRO A 81 7.80 -6.85 0.49
N PRO A 82 7.32 -6.66 1.74
CA PRO A 82 6.94 -7.76 2.61
C PRO A 82 5.90 -8.64 1.92
N GLN A 83 6.00 -9.96 2.09
CA GLN A 83 4.91 -10.80 1.62
C GLN A 83 3.64 -10.43 2.38
N PRO A 84 2.50 -10.23 1.70
CA PRO A 84 1.23 -10.15 2.41
C PRO A 84 1.14 -11.42 3.27
N LYS A 85 0.67 -11.28 4.52
CA LYS A 85 0.30 -12.46 5.32
C LYS A 85 -0.78 -13.17 4.51
N THR A 86 -0.38 -14.22 3.79
CA THR A 86 -1.31 -15.05 3.06
C THR A 86 -2.25 -15.66 4.10
N VAL A 87 -3.55 -15.64 3.79
CA VAL A 87 -4.49 -16.61 4.35
C VAL A 87 -3.82 -17.96 4.22
N ASP A 88 -3.60 -18.64 5.36
CA ASP A 88 -3.05 -19.98 5.37
C ASP A 88 -3.79 -20.83 4.35
N LYS A 89 -3.11 -21.25 3.27
CA LYS A 89 -3.59 -22.35 2.41
C LYS A 89 -3.55 -23.70 3.16
N LYS A 90 -3.21 -23.70 4.45
CA LYS A 90 -3.15 -24.87 5.33
C LYS A 90 -4.02 -24.66 6.58
N LYS A 91 -5.32 -24.50 6.41
CA LYS A 91 -6.32 -24.97 7.40
C LYS A 91 -7.66 -25.18 6.70
N GLY A 92 -7.92 -26.43 6.34
CA GLY A 92 -9.18 -26.87 5.74
C GLY A 92 -9.01 -27.34 4.30
N VAL A 93 -8.59 -28.60 4.10
CA VAL A 93 -9.39 -29.68 3.48
C VAL A 93 -8.55 -30.96 3.57
N ALA A 94 -8.80 -31.73 4.63
CA ALA A 94 -8.77 -33.20 4.74
C ALA A 94 -9.06 -33.54 6.21
#